data_AF-A0A972IDW2-F1
#
_entry.id   AF-A0A972IDW2-F1
#
_cell.length_a   1.000
_cell.length_b   1.000
_cell.length_c   1.000
_cell.angle_alpha   90.00
_cell.angle_beta   90.00
_cell.angle_gamma   90.00
#
_symmetry.space_group_name_H-M   'P 1'
#
loop_
_entity.id
_entity.type
_entity.pdbx_description
1 polymer ?
#
loop_
_entity_poly.entity_id
_entity_poly.type
_entity_poly.pdbx_seq_one_letter_code
_entity_poly.pdbx_strand_id
1 'polypeptide(L)' 'MNILVTLDSKYIKPLKVMLYSLFSNNPGEEFHIYLMHSRIKDEEIADLERFVGGFG' A
#
# COMPACT_ATOMS: atom_id res chain seq x y z
N MET A 1 -3.50 8.25 10.40
CA MET A 1 -3.01 9.04 9.25
C MET A 1 -3.72 8.68 7.93
N ASN A 2 -3.97 9.66 7.04
CA ASN A 2 -4.57 9.46 5.71
C ASN A 2 -3.54 9.67 4.59
N ILE A 3 -3.40 8.70 3.68
CA ILE A 3 -2.39 8.73 2.60
C ILE A 3 -3.06 8.44 1.27
N LEU A 4 -2.94 9.36 0.30
CA LEU A 4 -3.37 9.15 -1.08
C LEU A 4 -2.15 8.89 -1.97
N VAL A 5 -2.18 7.79 -2.72
CA VAL A 5 -1.12 7.43 -3.67
C VAL A 5 -1.70 7.20 -5.06
N THR A 6 -1.01 7.73 -6.07
CA THR A 6 -1.40 7.62 -7.49
C THR A 6 -0.32 6.86 -8.27
N LEU A 7 -0.62 5.66 -8.76
CA LEU A 7 0.38 4.82 -9.43
C LEU A 7 -0.20 3.80 -10.42
N ASP A 8 0.69 3.18 -11.20
CA ASP A 8 0.40 2.05 -12.09
C ASP A 8 1.09 0.75 -11.61
N SER A 9 0.87 -0.37 -12.30
CA SER A 9 1.39 -1.69 -11.92
C SER A 9 2.90 -1.72 -11.68
N LYS A 10 3.69 -0.90 -12.39
CA LYS A 10 5.16 -0.91 -12.28
C LYS A 10 5.63 -0.40 -10.92
N TYR A 11 4.77 0.30 -10.20
CA TYR A 11 5.08 0.94 -8.92
C TYR A 11 4.52 0.19 -7.70
N ILE A 12 3.87 -0.96 -7.88
CA ILE A 12 3.39 -1.79 -6.76
C ILE A 12 4.54 -2.21 -5.83
N LYS A 13 5.68 -2.61 -6.38
CA LYS A 13 6.84 -3.01 -5.56
C LYS A 13 7.43 -1.83 -4.78
N PRO A 14 7.72 -0.66 -5.39
CA PRO A 14 8.08 0.55 -4.66
C PRO A 14 7.06 0.94 -3.57
N LEU A 15 5.76 0.83 -3.86
CA LEU A 15 4.70 1.10 -2.90
C LEU A 15 4.84 0.24 -1.65
N LYS A 16 5.03 -1.08 -1.80
CA LYS A 16 5.21 -2.00 -0.66
C LYS A 16 6.39 -1.61 0.23
N VAL A 17 7.52 -1.19 -0.35
CA VAL A 17 8.70 -0.75 0.41
C VAL A 17 8.39 0.50 1.24
N MET A 18 7.69 1.47 0.64
CA MET A 18 7.31 2.71 1.31
C MET A 18 6.29 2.46 2.44
N LEU A 19 5.29 1.60 2.20
CA LEU A 19 4.32 1.18 3.23
C LEU A 19 4.99 0.41 4.37
N TYR A 20 5.92 -0.50 4.08
CA TYR A 20 6.70 -1.21 5.11
C TYR A 20 7.41 -0.24 6.06
N SER A 21 8.10 0.75 5.48
CA SER A 21 8.79 1.78 6.25
C SER A 21 7.81 2.60 7.11
N LEU A 22 6.65 2.98 6.55
CA LEU A 22 5.63 3.73 7.30
C LEU A 22 5.10 2.96 8.49
N PHE A 23 4.68 1.71 8.30
CA PHE A 23 4.12 0.90 9.37
C PHE A 23 5.16 0.56 10.44
N SER A 24 6.38 0.21 10.03
CA SER A 24 7.44 -0.18 10.97
C SER A 24 7.92 0.98 11.85
N ASN A 25 7.93 2.20 11.33
CA ASN A 25 8.39 3.39 12.06
C ASN A 25 7.31 4.07 12.90
N ASN A 26 6.04 3.72 12.72
CA ASN A 26 4.92 4.33 13.42
C ASN A 26 4.02 3.26 14.06
N PRO A 27 4.55 2.46 15.00
CA PRO A 27 3.76 1.40 15.63
C PRO A 27 2.56 1.98 16.39
N GLY A 28 1.39 1.35 16.23
CA GLY A 28 0.15 1.76 16.89
C GLY A 28 -0.60 2.93 16.23
N GLU A 29 -0.05 3.52 15.17
CA GLU A 29 -0.76 4.50 14.34
C GLU A 29 -1.70 3.78 13.36
N GLU A 30 -2.93 4.28 13.23
CA GLU A 30 -3.89 3.79 12.25
C GLU A 30 -3.64 4.45 10.89
N PHE A 31 -3.63 3.68 9.80
CA PHE A 31 -3.41 4.21 8.45
C PHE A 31 -4.60 3.93 7.54
N HIS A 32 -5.08 4.98 6.86
CA HIS A 32 -6.02 4.86 5.75
C HIS A 32 -5.30 5.17 4.44
N ILE A 33 -5.16 4.17 3.58
CA ILE A 33 -4.45 4.27 2.32
C ILE A 33 -5.46 4.27 1.17
N TYR A 34 -5.47 5.37 0.43
CA TYR A 34 -6.31 5.55 -0.75
C TYR A 34 -5.43 5.37 -1.98
N LEU A 35 -5.77 4.39 -2.81
CA LEU A 35 -5.03 4.09 -4.03
C LEU A 35 -5.83 4.56 -5.24
N MET A 36 -5.36 5.63 -5.88
CA MET A 36 -5.81 6.01 -7.21
C MET A 36 -4.93 5.31 -8.24
N HIS A 37 -5.51 4.43 -9.04
CA HIS A 37 -4.74 3.67 -10.01
C HIS A 37 -5.39 3.63 -11.38
N SER A 38 -4.54 3.47 -12.39
CA SER A 38 -4.97 3.13 -13.75
C SER A 38 -4.26 1.85 -14.19
N ARG A 39 -5.02 0.88 -14.68
CA ARG A 39 -4.50 -0.37 -15.28
C ARG A 39 -3.69 -1.27 -14.33
N ILE A 40 -3.89 -1.16 -13.02
CA ILE A 40 -3.42 -2.18 -12.07
C ILE A 40 -4.36 -3.39 -12.17
N LYS A 41 -3.79 -4.59 -12.23
CA LYS A 41 -4.55 -5.83 -12.32
C LYS A 41 -5.13 -6.20 -10.95
N ASP A 42 -6.29 -6.84 -10.94
CA ASP A 42 -6.94 -7.28 -9.71
C ASP A 42 -6.04 -8.19 -8.86
N GLU A 43 -5.22 -9.02 -9.50
CA GLU A 43 -4.23 -9.88 -8.84
C GLU A 43 -3.17 -9.07 -8.07
N GLU A 44 -2.75 -7.93 -8.62
CA GLU A 44 -1.78 -7.03 -8.00
C GLU A 44 -2.40 -6.25 -6.83
N ILE A 45 -3.69 -5.90 -6.94
CA ILE A 45 -4.46 -5.31 -5.84
C ILE A 45 -4.62 -6.33 -4.71
N ALA A 46 -5.02 -7.56 -5.00
CA ALA A 46 -5.15 -8.61 -4.00
C ALA A 46 -3.82 -8.93 -3.29
N ASP A 47 -2.70 -8.91 -4.02
CA ASP A 47 -1.37 -9.07 -3.46
C ASP A 47 -0.94 -7.88 -2.58
N LEU A 48 -1.41 -6.67 -2.89
CA LEU A 48 -1.20 -5.49 -2.05
C LEU A 48 -2.05 -5.55 -0.77
N GLU A 49 -3.32 -5.92 -0.87
CA GLU A 49 -4.22 -6.09 0.28
C GLU A 49 -3.69 -7.14 1.25
N ARG A 50 -3.25 -8.29 0.74
CA ARG A 50 -2.60 -9.33 1.57
C ARG A 50 -1.34 -8.82 2.27
N PHE A 51 -0.52 -8.05 1.56
CA PHE A 51 0.68 -7.45 2.13
C PHE A 51 0.32 -6.50 3.27
N VAL A 52 -0.62 -5.57 3.06
CA VAL A 52 -1.05 -4.60 4.08
C VAL A 52 -1.72 -5.29 5.27
N GLY A 53 -2.55 -6.30 5.03
CA GLY A 53 -3.21 -7.07 6.09
C GLY A 53 -2.24 -7.83 7.01
N GLY A 54 -0.97 -8.01 6.61
CA GLY A 54 0.07 -8.56 7.48
C GLY A 54 0.68 -7.56 8.47
N PHE A 55 0.37 -6.26 8.35
CA PHE A 55 0.82 -5.18 9.24
C PHE A 55 -0.28 -4.71 10.21
N GLY A 56 -1.39 -5.44 10.28
CA GLY A 56 -2.49 -5.25 11.22
C GLY A 56 -2.39 -6.16 12.44
#